data_AF-A0A139NKB8-F1
#
_entry.id   AF-A0A139NKB8-F1
#
_cell.length_a   1.000
_cell.length_b   1.000
_cell.length_c   1.000
_cell.angle_alpha   90.00
_cell.angle_beta   90.00
_cell.angle_gamma   90.00
#
_symmetry.space_group_name_H-M   'P 1'
#
loop_
_entity.id
_entity.type
_entity.pdbx_description
1 polymer ?
#
loop_
_entity_poly.entity_id
_entity_poly.type
_entity_poly.pdbx_seq_one_letter_code
_entity_poly.pdbx_strand_id
1 'polypeptide(L)'
;MTDYLNLALTYGGFTQLDQAYLTGVLKGLSDKQKRLFITPPPSVINAFFAQYYQKESPRQACDYFFDLSQALELFQDQPSFQEAKPFIRLNLDGKAYGFAYQNKSEEALVFAEYPSPWTVDLALQVANLFPFYQVRIGEDYLHLKPLSRSLSQAQPLAIEDPLIEGWQWADGTICLRGYNQEDLLDLAHQYPGQKAFAFSDRQVNVYIEKE
;
A
#
# COMPACT_ATOMS: atom_id res chain seq x y z
N MET A 1 -29.18 2.50 1.34
CA MET A 1 -29.13 1.54 2.47
C MET A 1 -28.08 0.52 2.11
N THR A 2 -27.12 0.25 2.99
CA THR A 2 -26.01 -0.69 2.71
C THR A 2 -26.53 -2.13 2.68
N ASP A 3 -26.19 -2.89 1.64
CA ASP A 3 -26.57 -4.29 1.51
C ASP A 3 -25.57 -5.20 2.24
N TYR A 4 -25.78 -5.37 3.54
CA TYR A 4 -24.92 -6.19 4.40
C TYR A 4 -24.93 -7.68 4.05
N LEU A 5 -26.00 -8.18 3.42
CA LEU A 5 -26.07 -9.57 3.00
C LEU A 5 -25.10 -9.80 1.86
N ASN A 6 -25.14 -8.93 0.84
CA ASN A 6 -24.19 -9.01 -0.27
C ASN A 6 -22.74 -8.85 0.22
N LEU A 7 -22.46 -7.88 1.10
CA LEU A 7 -21.12 -7.69 1.66
C LEU A 7 -20.60 -8.92 2.41
N ALA A 8 -21.45 -9.60 3.19
CA ALA A 8 -21.07 -10.83 3.88
C ALA A 8 -20.71 -11.97 2.91
N LEU A 9 -21.45 -12.09 1.82
CA LEU A 9 -21.23 -13.10 0.79
C LEU A 9 -20.00 -12.79 -0.07
N THR A 10 -19.73 -11.51 -0.35
CA THR A 10 -18.60 -11.09 -1.18
C THR A 10 -17.29 -11.09 -0.39
N TYR A 11 -17.29 -10.51 0.81
CA TYR A 11 -16.05 -10.27 1.58
C TYR A 11 -16.00 -11.07 2.87
N GLY A 12 -17.14 -11.34 3.50
CA GLY A 12 -17.22 -11.92 4.85
C GLY A 12 -16.88 -13.40 4.99
N GLY A 13 -16.62 -14.10 3.88
CA GLY A 13 -16.36 -15.54 3.88
C GLY A 13 -17.62 -16.40 4.05
N PHE A 14 -18.81 -15.81 3.96
CA PHE A 14 -20.08 -16.53 3.98
C PHE A 14 -20.44 -17.02 2.58
N THR A 15 -21.24 -18.07 2.51
CA THR A 15 -21.73 -18.66 1.26
C THR A 15 -23.22 -18.43 1.09
N GLN A 16 -23.76 -18.72 -0.10
CA GLN A 16 -25.21 -18.62 -0.35
C GLN A 16 -26.05 -19.48 0.59
N LEU A 17 -25.47 -20.55 1.15
CA LEU A 17 -26.14 -21.41 2.13
C LEU A 17 -26.40 -20.68 3.47
N ASP A 18 -25.65 -19.62 3.76
CA ASP A 18 -25.73 -18.85 5.01
C ASP A 18 -26.77 -17.72 4.96
N GLN A 19 -27.47 -17.51 3.83
CA GLN A 19 -28.39 -16.37 3.66
C GLN A 19 -29.47 -16.28 4.73
N ALA A 20 -30.12 -17.40 5.06
CA ALA A 20 -31.19 -17.42 6.06
C ALA A 20 -30.65 -17.07 7.46
N TYR A 21 -29.47 -17.59 7.79
CA TYR A 21 -28.77 -17.28 9.04
C TYR A 21 -28.40 -15.79 9.11
N LEU A 22 -27.75 -15.26 8.06
CA LEU A 22 -27.37 -13.86 7.97
C LEU A 22 -28.57 -12.92 8.07
N THR A 23 -29.66 -13.23 7.37
CA THR A 23 -30.90 -12.43 7.42
C THR A 23 -31.47 -12.36 8.83
N GLY A 24 -31.45 -13.48 9.56
CA GLY A 24 -31.91 -13.55 10.95
C GLY A 24 -31.03 -12.74 11.90
N VAL A 25 -29.71 -12.96 11.85
CA VAL A 25 -28.75 -12.30 12.75
C VAL A 25 -28.67 -10.80 12.51
N LEU A 26 -28.61 -10.37 11.24
CA LEU A 26 -28.41 -8.97 10.90
C LEU A 26 -29.63 -8.09 11.23
N LYS A 27 -30.85 -8.65 11.28
CA LYS A 27 -32.10 -7.88 11.45
C LYS A 27 -32.12 -7.03 12.73
N GLY A 28 -31.51 -7.51 13.82
CA GLY A 28 -31.50 -6.82 15.12
C GLY A 28 -30.26 -5.96 15.39
N LEU A 29 -29.29 -5.97 14.48
CA LEU A 29 -28.00 -5.32 14.71
C LEU A 29 -27.98 -3.87 14.17
N SER A 30 -27.27 -2.99 14.86
CA SER A 30 -26.87 -1.70 14.31
C SER A 30 -25.89 -1.89 13.15
N ASP A 31 -25.77 -0.89 12.29
CA ASP A 31 -24.87 -0.92 11.13
C ASP A 31 -23.40 -1.20 11.50
N LYS A 32 -22.93 -0.66 12.63
CA LYS A 32 -21.60 -0.94 13.17
C LYS A 32 -21.45 -2.41 13.58
N GLN A 33 -22.45 -2.97 14.26
CA GLN A 33 -22.44 -4.38 14.67
C GLN A 33 -22.53 -5.32 13.46
N LYS A 34 -23.33 -4.98 12.45
CA LYS A 34 -23.40 -5.73 11.19
C LYS A 34 -22.03 -5.78 10.51
N ARG A 35 -21.37 -4.62 10.34
CA ARG A 35 -20.01 -4.56 9.77
C ARG A 35 -19.02 -5.40 10.54
N LEU A 36 -18.98 -5.26 11.87
CA LEU A 36 -18.08 -6.04 12.71
C LEU A 36 -18.34 -7.55 12.53
N PHE A 37 -19.60 -7.96 12.51
CA PHE A 37 -19.98 -9.36 12.37
C PHE A 37 -19.58 -9.98 11.02
N ILE A 38 -19.72 -9.22 9.93
CA ILE A 38 -19.42 -9.70 8.58
C ILE A 38 -17.96 -9.48 8.17
N THR A 39 -17.16 -8.77 8.98
CA THR A 39 -15.74 -8.56 8.70
C THR A 39 -14.98 -9.86 8.94
N PRO A 40 -14.25 -10.39 7.96
CA PRO A 40 -13.50 -11.62 8.17
C PRO A 40 -12.43 -11.45 9.25
N PRO A 41 -12.05 -12.54 9.93
CA PRO A 41 -10.89 -12.53 10.80
C PRO A 41 -9.63 -12.05 10.07
N PRO A 42 -8.71 -11.33 10.74
CA PRO A 42 -7.49 -10.83 10.09
C PRO A 42 -6.66 -11.93 9.40
N SER A 43 -6.62 -13.14 9.97
CA SER A 43 -5.92 -14.28 9.35
C SER A 43 -6.50 -14.68 8.00
N VAL A 44 -7.81 -14.59 7.83
CA VAL A 44 -8.51 -14.90 6.57
C VAL A 44 -8.17 -13.84 5.53
N ILE A 45 -8.22 -12.55 5.89
CA ILE A 45 -7.86 -11.44 5.00
C ILE A 45 -6.40 -11.57 4.53
N ASN A 46 -5.49 -11.87 5.46
CA ASN A 46 -4.08 -12.10 5.15
C ASN A 46 -3.86 -13.29 4.20
N ALA A 47 -4.57 -14.40 4.41
CA ALA A 47 -4.49 -15.56 3.54
C ALA A 47 -4.99 -15.25 2.11
N PHE A 48 -6.12 -14.56 1.97
CA PHE A 48 -6.63 -14.14 0.66
C PHE A 48 -5.68 -13.16 -0.02
N PHE A 49 -5.19 -12.15 0.70
CA PHE A 49 -4.22 -11.21 0.16
C PHE A 49 -2.97 -11.93 -0.36
N ALA A 50 -2.37 -12.81 0.45
CA ALA A 50 -1.21 -13.61 0.05
C ALA A 50 -1.51 -14.50 -1.16
N GLN A 51 -2.71 -15.11 -1.21
CA GLN A 51 -3.14 -15.91 -2.36
C GLN A 51 -3.23 -15.07 -3.64
N TYR A 52 -3.90 -13.92 -3.61
CA TYR A 52 -3.98 -13.02 -4.77
C TYR A 52 -2.61 -12.53 -5.20
N TYR A 53 -1.75 -12.20 -4.23
CA TYR A 53 -0.41 -11.70 -4.49
C TYR A 53 0.44 -12.75 -5.21
N GLN A 54 0.35 -14.02 -4.78
CA GLN A 54 1.13 -15.13 -5.33
C GLN A 54 0.57 -15.67 -6.66
N LYS A 55 -0.75 -15.78 -6.79
CA LYS A 55 -1.39 -16.45 -7.93
C LYS A 55 -1.77 -15.52 -9.07
N GLU A 56 -2.14 -14.28 -8.76
CA GLU A 56 -2.66 -13.33 -9.73
C GLU A 56 -1.65 -12.21 -10.00
N SER A 57 -1.51 -11.27 -9.06
CA SER A 57 -0.50 -10.20 -9.11
C SER A 57 -0.52 -9.36 -7.82
N PRO A 58 0.55 -8.58 -7.56
CA PRO A 58 0.55 -7.58 -6.48
C PRO A 58 -0.62 -6.59 -6.58
N ARG A 59 -1.00 -6.18 -7.80
CA ARG A 59 -2.13 -5.27 -8.04
C ARG A 59 -3.44 -5.88 -7.58
N GLN A 60 -3.75 -7.11 -8.01
CA GLN A 60 -4.99 -7.77 -7.62
C GLN A 60 -5.13 -7.97 -6.10
N ALA A 61 -4.02 -8.23 -5.39
CA ALA A 61 -4.03 -8.30 -3.94
C ALA A 61 -4.36 -6.95 -3.28
N CYS A 62 -3.75 -5.87 -3.79
CA CYS A 62 -4.00 -4.51 -3.33
C CYS A 62 -5.45 -4.09 -3.60
N ASP A 63 -5.94 -4.31 -4.82
CA ASP A 63 -7.32 -4.02 -5.24
C ASP A 63 -8.31 -4.77 -4.34
N TYR A 64 -8.11 -6.08 -4.10
CA TYR A 64 -8.92 -6.86 -3.16
C TYR A 64 -8.99 -6.23 -1.76
N PHE A 65 -7.84 -5.89 -1.19
CA PHE A 65 -7.80 -5.35 0.17
C PHE A 65 -8.34 -3.92 0.24
N PHE A 66 -8.17 -3.13 -0.81
CA PHE A 66 -8.74 -1.79 -0.94
C PHE A 66 -10.27 -1.85 -1.00
N ASP A 67 -10.82 -2.69 -1.88
CA ASP A 67 -12.26 -2.88 -2.04
C ASP A 67 -12.90 -3.36 -0.73
N LEU A 68 -12.28 -4.34 -0.08
CA LEU A 68 -12.70 -4.83 1.24
C LEU A 68 -12.63 -3.72 2.29
N SER A 69 -11.57 -2.90 2.28
CA SER A 69 -11.41 -1.79 3.22
C SER A 69 -12.45 -0.70 3.02
N GLN A 70 -12.79 -0.40 1.77
CA GLN A 70 -13.82 0.56 1.43
C GLN A 70 -15.21 0.05 1.82
N ALA A 71 -15.52 -1.20 1.47
CA ALA A 71 -16.83 -1.81 1.67
C ALA A 71 -17.18 -2.01 3.16
N LEU A 72 -16.16 -2.31 3.99
CA LEU A 72 -16.32 -2.59 5.42
C LEU A 72 -15.87 -1.44 6.33
N GLU A 73 -15.58 -0.27 5.78
CA GLU A 73 -15.13 0.93 6.51
C GLU A 73 -13.84 0.69 7.33
N LEU A 74 -12.86 -0.03 6.77
CA LEU A 74 -11.65 -0.48 7.47
C LEU A 74 -10.45 0.45 7.31
N PHE A 75 -10.60 1.61 6.66
CA PHE A 75 -9.53 2.60 6.58
C PHE A 75 -9.05 3.06 7.96
N GLN A 76 -7.74 3.35 8.08
CA GLN A 76 -7.05 3.65 9.33
C GLN A 76 -6.08 4.83 9.18
N ASP A 77 -6.26 5.88 9.99
CA ASP A 77 -5.32 7.01 10.03
C ASP A 77 -4.09 6.74 10.92
N GLN A 78 -4.26 5.93 11.97
CA GLN A 78 -3.23 5.58 12.95
C GLN A 78 -3.26 4.06 13.22
N PRO A 79 -2.91 3.23 12.22
CA PRO A 79 -2.92 1.80 12.39
C PRO A 79 -1.81 1.36 13.37
N SER A 80 -2.08 0.28 14.11
CA SER A 80 -1.12 -0.31 15.05
C SER A 80 -1.41 -1.79 15.29
N PHE A 81 -0.45 -2.48 15.91
CA PHE A 81 -0.59 -3.87 16.32
C PHE A 81 -1.54 -4.08 17.53
N GLN A 82 -2.19 -3.03 18.05
CA GLN A 82 -3.40 -3.19 18.86
C GLN A 82 -4.57 -3.77 18.03
N GLU A 83 -4.48 -3.67 16.70
CA GLU A 83 -5.35 -4.34 15.74
C GLU A 83 -6.85 -4.03 15.95
N ALA A 84 -7.17 -2.74 16.17
CA ALA A 84 -8.55 -2.27 16.27
C ALA A 84 -9.37 -2.51 14.98
N LYS A 85 -8.68 -2.54 13.84
CA LYS A 85 -9.17 -2.95 12.52
C LYS A 85 -8.13 -3.85 11.86
N PRO A 86 -8.53 -4.82 11.04
CA PRO A 86 -7.61 -5.72 10.37
C PRO A 86 -6.67 -4.96 9.42
N PHE A 87 -5.47 -5.50 9.26
CA PHE A 87 -4.45 -5.03 8.33
C PHE A 87 -3.68 -6.22 7.72
N ILE A 88 -2.94 -5.98 6.66
CA ILE A 88 -2.08 -7.00 6.05
C ILE A 88 -0.76 -7.06 6.80
N ARG A 89 -0.40 -8.23 7.30
CA ARG A 89 0.86 -8.50 7.97
C ARG A 89 1.95 -8.73 6.95
N LEU A 90 3.04 -8.01 7.11
CA LEU A 90 4.24 -8.07 6.28
C LEU A 90 5.41 -8.60 7.12
N ASN A 91 6.27 -9.40 6.49
CA ASN A 91 7.57 -9.75 7.04
C ASN A 91 8.63 -9.06 6.19
N LEU A 92 9.32 -8.10 6.78
CA LEU A 92 10.33 -7.27 6.13
C LEU A 92 11.60 -7.40 6.96
N ASP A 93 12.65 -7.97 6.35
CA ASP A 93 13.93 -8.29 7.01
C ASP A 93 13.79 -9.06 8.33
N GLY A 94 12.87 -10.03 8.38
CA GLY A 94 12.64 -10.85 9.56
C GLY A 94 11.87 -10.14 10.68
N LYS A 95 11.45 -8.89 10.48
CA LYS A 95 10.62 -8.12 11.42
C LYS A 95 9.18 -8.03 10.93
N ALA A 96 8.27 -7.85 11.87
CA ALA A 96 6.85 -7.73 11.60
C ALA A 96 6.43 -6.27 11.34
N TYR A 97 5.73 -6.08 10.23
CA TYR A 97 5.11 -4.81 9.86
C TYR A 97 3.64 -5.04 9.47
N GLY A 98 2.86 -3.98 9.46
CA GLY A 98 1.49 -3.96 8.97
C GLY A 98 1.34 -3.03 7.77
N PHE A 99 0.40 -3.32 6.89
CA PHE A 99 -0.04 -2.50 5.77
C PHE A 99 -1.55 -2.25 5.88
N ALA A 100 -1.95 -0.97 5.90
CA ALA A 100 -3.34 -0.55 5.98
C ALA A 100 -3.61 0.65 5.08
N TYR A 101 -4.75 0.66 4.40
CA TYR A 101 -5.21 1.84 3.67
C TYR A 101 -5.71 2.92 4.64
N GLN A 102 -5.34 4.16 4.35
CA GLN A 102 -5.73 5.34 5.11
C GLN A 102 -7.03 5.96 4.59
N ASN A 103 -7.26 5.93 3.27
CA ASN A 103 -8.39 6.63 2.68
C ASN A 103 -8.81 6.08 1.31
N LYS A 104 -9.84 6.71 0.73
CA LYS A 104 -10.42 6.35 -0.58
C LYS A 104 -9.54 6.74 -1.79
N SER A 105 -8.44 7.45 -1.58
CA SER A 105 -7.48 7.79 -2.63
C SER A 105 -6.35 6.76 -2.73
N GLU A 106 -6.56 5.58 -2.13
CA GLU A 106 -5.59 4.48 -2.05
C GLU A 106 -4.28 4.86 -1.34
N GLU A 107 -4.26 5.94 -0.57
CA GLU A 107 -3.12 6.21 0.30
C GLU A 107 -3.09 5.16 1.42
N ALA A 108 -1.89 4.67 1.73
CA ALA A 108 -1.69 3.60 2.70
C ALA A 108 -0.47 3.87 3.58
N LEU A 109 -0.42 3.14 4.69
CA LEU A 109 0.61 3.23 5.70
C LEU A 109 1.23 1.85 5.91
N VAL A 110 2.56 1.81 5.96
CA VAL A 110 3.30 0.68 6.53
C VAL A 110 3.85 1.09 7.89
N PHE A 111 3.60 0.25 8.90
CA PHE A 111 3.88 0.52 10.31
C PHE A 111 4.50 -0.71 10.98
N ALA A 112 5.33 -0.51 12.01
CA ALA A 112 6.06 -1.59 12.67
C ALA A 112 5.32 -2.11 13.91
N GLU A 113 5.54 -3.38 14.29
CA GLU A 113 5.05 -3.92 15.58
C GLU A 113 5.81 -3.31 16.76
N TYR A 114 7.12 -3.17 16.60
CA TYR A 114 8.03 -2.59 17.58
C TYR A 114 8.73 -1.37 16.98
N PRO A 115 9.13 -0.38 17.80
CA PRO A 115 9.90 0.76 17.32
C PRO A 115 11.10 0.31 16.49
N SER A 116 11.18 0.80 15.26
CA SER A 116 12.27 0.52 14.32
C SER A 116 12.53 1.78 13.50
N PRO A 117 13.80 2.09 13.16
CA PRO A 117 14.09 3.22 12.30
C PRO A 117 13.48 3.02 10.91
N TRP A 118 12.92 4.09 10.35
CA TRP A 118 12.48 4.13 8.96
C TRP A 118 13.67 4.45 8.07
N THR A 119 14.16 3.46 7.34
CA THR A 119 15.35 3.57 6.48
C THR A 119 14.99 3.57 5.00
N VAL A 120 15.92 4.04 4.17
CA VAL A 120 15.79 3.98 2.71
C VAL A 120 15.69 2.54 2.22
N ASP A 121 16.48 1.62 2.79
CA ASP A 121 16.42 0.19 2.45
C ASP A 121 15.03 -0.40 2.70
N LEU A 122 14.42 -0.08 3.85
CA LEU A 122 13.07 -0.53 4.16
C LEU A 122 12.04 0.08 3.18
N ALA A 123 12.18 1.37 2.87
CA ALA A 123 11.30 2.03 1.89
C ALA A 123 11.42 1.40 0.50
N LEU A 124 12.62 1.00 0.08
CA LEU A 124 12.86 0.32 -1.19
C LEU A 124 12.35 -1.12 -1.19
N GLN A 125 12.48 -1.84 -0.08
CA GLN A 125 11.89 -3.17 0.08
C GLN A 125 10.36 -3.10 -0.04
N VAL A 126 9.73 -2.11 0.59
CA VAL A 126 8.29 -1.85 0.47
C VAL A 126 7.93 -1.43 -0.95
N ALA A 127 8.72 -0.58 -1.61
CA ALA A 127 8.48 -0.17 -2.99
C ALA A 127 8.52 -1.36 -3.97
N ASN A 128 9.42 -2.31 -3.74
CA ASN A 128 9.50 -3.54 -4.52
C ASN A 128 8.29 -4.46 -4.27
N LEU A 129 7.81 -4.54 -3.03
CA LEU A 129 6.60 -5.29 -2.69
C LEU A 129 5.32 -4.64 -3.26
N PHE A 130 5.32 -3.33 -3.43
CA PHE A 130 4.17 -2.57 -3.93
C PHE A 130 4.56 -1.71 -5.15
N PRO A 131 4.86 -2.33 -6.31
CA PRO A 131 5.49 -1.65 -7.46
C PRO A 131 4.62 -0.57 -8.13
N PHE A 132 3.35 -0.45 -7.74
CA PHE A 132 2.43 0.57 -8.25
C PHE A 132 2.31 1.80 -7.34
N TYR A 133 3.04 1.80 -6.22
CA TYR A 133 3.04 2.87 -5.25
C TYR A 133 4.42 3.55 -5.22
N GLN A 134 4.41 4.85 -4.92
CA GLN A 134 5.58 5.54 -4.41
C GLN A 134 5.56 5.48 -2.88
N VAL A 135 6.72 5.24 -2.29
CA VAL A 135 6.92 5.06 -0.86
C VAL A 135 7.75 6.23 -0.33
N ARG A 136 7.23 6.93 0.67
CA ARG A 136 7.91 8.04 1.34
C ARG A 136 8.15 7.69 2.79
N ILE A 137 9.32 8.06 3.30
CA ILE A 137 9.64 7.93 4.71
C ILE A 137 8.96 9.08 5.47
N GLY A 138 8.06 8.75 6.39
CA GLY A 138 7.47 9.68 7.35
C GLY A 138 8.11 9.54 8.73
N GLU A 139 7.57 10.26 9.71
CA GLU A 139 8.03 10.22 11.10
C GLU A 139 7.68 8.89 11.77
N ASP A 140 6.40 8.49 11.67
CA ASP A 140 5.87 7.29 12.34
C ASP A 140 5.60 6.13 11.39
N TYR A 141 5.58 6.38 10.08
CA TYR A 141 5.13 5.44 9.06
C TYR A 141 5.93 5.56 7.76
N LEU A 142 5.92 4.50 6.96
CA LEU A 142 6.12 4.65 5.52
C LEU A 142 4.78 4.96 4.86
N HIS A 143 4.73 6.04 4.09
CA HIS A 143 3.55 6.46 3.36
C HIS A 143 3.60 5.94 1.93
N LEU A 144 2.55 5.25 1.51
CA LEU A 144 2.38 4.75 0.15
C LEU A 144 1.31 5.59 -0.54
N LYS A 145 1.61 6.07 -1.74
CA LYS A 145 0.63 6.73 -2.63
C LYS A 145 0.68 6.11 -4.02
N PRO A 146 -0.44 5.95 -4.73
CA PRO A 146 -0.41 5.44 -6.10
C PRO A 146 0.52 6.27 -6.99
N LEU A 147 1.28 5.60 -7.85
CA LEU A 147 2.05 6.28 -8.89
C LEU A 147 1.11 6.96 -9.86
N SER A 148 1.07 8.29 -9.82
CA SER A 148 0.17 9.12 -10.63
C SER A 148 0.87 9.83 -11.78
N ARG A 149 2.21 9.90 -11.76
CA ARG A 149 3.01 10.61 -12.77
C ARG A 149 3.44 9.67 -13.89
N SER A 150 3.18 10.08 -15.14
CA SER A 150 3.69 9.39 -16.32
C SER A 150 4.99 10.03 -16.80
N LEU A 151 5.99 9.21 -17.11
CA LEU A 151 7.26 9.67 -17.69
C LEU A 151 7.06 10.32 -19.07
N SER A 152 5.97 10.02 -19.79
CA SER A 152 5.67 10.64 -21.09
C SER A 152 5.41 12.14 -21.02
N GLN A 153 5.10 12.67 -19.83
CA GLN A 153 4.87 14.09 -19.58
C GLN A 153 6.13 14.82 -19.09
N ALA A 154 7.23 14.09 -18.88
CA ALA A 154 8.49 14.64 -18.40
C ALA A 154 9.48 14.83 -19.57
N GLN A 155 10.39 15.78 -19.40
CA GLN A 155 11.50 15.98 -20.34
C GLN A 155 12.72 15.18 -19.85
N PRO A 156 13.52 14.57 -20.75
CA PRO A 156 14.78 13.95 -20.37
C PRO A 156 15.70 14.95 -19.67
N LEU A 157 16.27 14.52 -18.55
CA LEU A 157 17.29 15.25 -17.80
C LEU A 157 18.66 14.64 -18.15
N ALA A 158 19.64 15.47 -18.51
CA ALA A 158 20.98 14.99 -18.79
C ALA A 158 21.64 14.50 -17.50
N ILE A 159 21.98 13.21 -17.45
CA ILE A 159 22.70 12.55 -16.36
C ILE A 159 24.06 12.10 -16.87
N GLU A 160 25.12 12.34 -16.08
CA GLU A 160 26.48 11.99 -16.47
C GLU A 160 26.73 10.48 -16.43
N ASP A 161 26.09 9.78 -15.48
CA ASP A 161 26.18 8.33 -15.34
C ASP A 161 25.35 7.63 -16.44
N PRO A 162 25.97 6.81 -17.31
CA PRO A 162 25.27 6.12 -18.39
C PRO A 162 24.30 5.02 -17.93
N LEU A 163 24.37 4.61 -16.65
CA LEU A 163 23.49 3.58 -16.06
C LEU A 163 22.29 4.18 -15.34
N ILE A 164 22.21 5.52 -15.25
CA ILE A 164 21.11 6.23 -14.62
C ILE A 164 20.41 7.11 -15.65
N GLU A 165 19.09 6.93 -15.74
CA GLU A 165 18.23 7.77 -16.57
C GLU A 165 17.54 8.82 -15.70
N GLY A 166 17.39 10.04 -16.24
CA GLY A 166 16.79 11.17 -15.53
C GLY A 166 15.66 11.78 -16.33
N TRP A 167 14.62 12.24 -15.62
CA TRP A 167 13.53 13.03 -16.17
C TRP A 167 13.15 14.17 -15.24
N GLN A 168 12.64 15.25 -15.81
CA GLN A 168 12.15 16.41 -15.08
C GLN A 168 10.77 16.84 -15.58
N TRP A 169 9.86 17.10 -14.66
CA TRP A 169 8.54 17.69 -14.96
C TRP A 169 8.58 19.22 -14.89
N ALA A 170 7.57 19.87 -15.48
CA ALA A 170 7.45 21.33 -15.51
C ALA A 170 7.35 21.98 -14.12
N ASP A 171 6.84 21.25 -13.12
CA ASP A 171 6.81 21.68 -11.72
C ASP A 171 8.19 21.59 -11.02
N GLY A 172 9.21 21.10 -11.72
CA GLY A 172 10.57 20.94 -11.23
C GLY A 172 10.82 19.63 -10.50
N THR A 173 9.83 18.74 -10.38
CA THR A 173 10.02 17.38 -9.87
C THR A 173 11.00 16.62 -10.76
N ILE A 174 11.88 15.82 -10.15
CA ILE A 174 12.85 14.98 -10.87
C ILE A 174 12.55 13.50 -10.59
N CYS A 175 12.75 12.65 -11.58
CA CYS A 175 12.81 11.20 -11.40
C CYS A 175 14.17 10.71 -11.89
N LEU A 176 14.87 9.99 -11.03
CA LEU A 176 16.08 9.25 -11.38
C LEU A 176 15.76 7.76 -11.37
N ARG A 177 16.23 7.01 -12.37
CA ARG A 177 15.99 5.56 -12.50
C ARG A 177 17.29 4.83 -12.76
N GLY A 178 17.52 3.74 -12.03
CA GLY A 178 18.74 2.94 -12.18
C GLY A 178 18.58 1.52 -11.66
N TYR A 179 19.53 0.65 -12.05
CA TYR A 179 19.62 -0.73 -11.57
C TYR A 179 20.43 -0.85 -10.27
N ASN A 180 21.49 -0.05 -10.13
CA ASN A 180 22.28 0.00 -8.91
C ASN A 180 21.65 0.98 -7.92
N GLN A 181 21.22 0.46 -6.77
CA GLN A 181 20.63 1.26 -5.71
C GLN A 181 21.62 2.26 -5.12
N GLU A 182 22.88 1.86 -4.89
CA GLU A 182 23.89 2.71 -4.23
C GLU A 182 24.20 3.93 -5.10
N ASP A 183 24.61 3.69 -6.35
CA ASP A 183 24.93 4.76 -7.31
C ASP A 183 23.74 5.73 -7.52
N LEU A 184 22.52 5.17 -7.60
CA LEU A 184 21.30 5.96 -7.78
C LEU A 184 21.00 6.84 -6.58
N LEU A 185 21.17 6.32 -5.36
CA LEU A 185 20.94 7.09 -4.14
C LEU A 185 22.00 8.17 -3.96
N ASP A 186 23.27 7.87 -4.23
CA ASP A 186 24.37 8.84 -4.20
C ASP A 186 24.11 10.02 -5.14
N LEU A 187 23.62 9.75 -6.35
CA LEU A 187 23.19 10.80 -7.26
C LEU A 187 21.95 11.55 -6.74
N ALA A 188 20.95 10.84 -6.24
CA ALA A 188 19.73 11.44 -5.72
C ALA A 188 19.99 12.36 -4.50
N HIS A 189 21.03 12.09 -3.71
CA HIS A 189 21.44 12.94 -2.59
C HIS A 189 21.93 14.33 -3.01
N GLN A 190 22.38 14.48 -4.25
CA GLN A 190 22.82 15.77 -4.80
C GLN A 190 21.64 16.71 -5.09
N TYR A 191 20.42 16.17 -5.17
CA TYR A 191 19.21 16.94 -5.40
C TYR A 191 18.48 17.22 -4.07
N PRO A 192 18.24 18.50 -3.73
CA PRO A 192 17.42 18.87 -2.58
C PRO A 192 15.95 18.56 -2.85
N GLY A 193 15.19 18.25 -1.80
CA GLY A 193 13.76 17.96 -1.88
C GLY A 193 13.37 16.63 -1.25
N GLN A 194 12.06 16.41 -1.15
CA GLN A 194 11.48 15.21 -0.57
C GLN A 194 11.61 14.05 -1.55
N LYS A 195 12.13 12.93 -1.06
CA LYS A 195 12.37 11.72 -1.85
C LYS A 195 11.23 10.73 -1.66
N ALA A 196 10.73 10.18 -2.76
CA ALA A 196 9.83 9.04 -2.77
C ALA A 196 10.39 7.94 -3.67
N PHE A 197 10.29 6.70 -3.21
CA PHE A 197 10.91 5.54 -3.82
C PHE A 197 9.84 4.69 -4.49
N ALA A 198 10.09 4.23 -5.72
CA ALA A 198 9.22 3.28 -6.40
C ALA A 198 10.04 2.22 -7.12
N PHE A 199 9.40 1.12 -7.48
CA PHE A 199 10.06 0.03 -8.19
C PHE A 199 9.27 -0.34 -9.43
N SER A 200 9.94 -0.32 -10.59
CA SER A 200 9.32 -0.71 -11.86
C SER A 200 10.36 -1.33 -12.77
N ASP A 201 10.01 -2.35 -13.54
CA ASP A 201 10.89 -2.94 -14.56
C ASP A 201 12.26 -3.40 -14.01
N ARG A 202 12.29 -3.88 -12.76
CA ARG A 202 13.51 -4.28 -12.03
C ARG A 202 14.47 -3.13 -11.72
N GLN A 203 14.02 -1.90 -11.84
CA GLN A 203 14.78 -0.69 -11.55
C GLN A 203 14.15 0.06 -10.37
N VAL A 204 15.02 0.73 -9.62
CA VAL A 204 14.60 1.68 -8.60
C VAL A 204 14.33 3.01 -9.29
N ASN A 205 13.22 3.65 -8.90
CA ASN A 205 12.92 5.03 -9.23
C ASN A 205 12.99 5.87 -7.96
N VAL A 206 13.69 6.99 -8.03
CA VAL A 206 13.69 8.02 -6.97
C VAL A 206 13.05 9.27 -7.53
N TYR A 207 11.86 9.57 -7.02
CA TYR A 207 11.16 10.83 -7.29
C TYR A 207 11.60 11.86 -6.26
N ILE A 208 11.91 13.07 -6.72
CA ILE A 208 12.41 14.17 -5.91
C ILE A 208 11.51 15.37 -6.15
N GLU A 209 10.62 15.62 -5.20
CA GLU A 209 9.70 16.77 -5.22
C GLU A 209 10.41 17.98 -4.62
N LYS A 210 10.37 19.13 -5.32
CA LYS A 210 10.88 20.39 -4.76
C LYS A 210 10.07 20.77 -3.51
N GLU A 211 10.77 21.30 -2.50
CA GLU A 211 10.15 21.95 -1.35
C GLU A 211 9.38 23.22 -1.75
#